data_AF-A0A2H5VJR4-F1
#
_entry.id   AF-A0A2H5VJR4-F1
#
_cell.length_a   1.000
_cell.length_b   1.000
_cell.length_c   1.000
_cell.angle_alpha   90.00
_cell.angle_beta   90.00
_cell.angle_gamma   90.00
#
_symmetry.space_group_name_H-M   'P 1'
#
loop_
_entity.id
_entity.type
_entity.pdbx_description
1 polymer ?
#
loop_
_entity_poly.entity_id
_entity_poly.type
_entity_poly.pdbx_seq_one_letter_code
_entity_poly.pdbx_strand_id
1 'polypeptide(L)'
;MPNGLTPEERREIRAQLERVFEAPVADALVEVLERLAERQAEVALRQDMRALYGAIHELATAIRDLHKTIAQLAEAQARTEERVGRLEEAVAHLIEAQARMEERVGRLEERTARLEEVVAQLVEAQARMEERVGRLEEAVAHLIEAQARMEERVGRLEERTARLEEVVAQLVEAQARMEERVGRLEEAVVRLTEAQARTEEELRALAASHAEAIKRLDRLEQIVAQVVETQKQILDEHVHMQRVLRQLAQQLGAISETLGADLEDMAYIVLRDVLKRELGWDVEPLERTWKKWDDEVEEINIFGRARDPRRPEGVIWIVGEAKYNLTVREVEQFAKLVERARKHLKGEVFPVCFCRRARPEVEERVRELGFRLVYSYGRLI
;
A
#
# COMPACT_ATOMS: atom_id res chain seq x y z
N MET A 1 -11.29 -25.21 -194.19
CA MET A 1 -10.52 -25.75 -195.35
C MET A 1 -11.33 -26.90 -195.91
N PRO A 2 -11.53 -27.02 -197.23
CA PRO A 2 -12.77 -27.59 -197.74
C PRO A 2 -12.80 -29.12 -197.59
N ASN A 3 -13.70 -29.61 -196.74
CA ASN A 3 -14.23 -30.99 -196.76
C ASN A 3 -15.25 -31.11 -197.91
N GLY A 4 -14.88 -30.66 -199.10
CA GLY A 4 -15.55 -31.10 -200.33
C GLY A 4 -14.97 -32.44 -200.74
N LEU A 5 -15.65 -33.15 -201.65
CA LEU A 5 -15.08 -34.34 -202.29
C LEU A 5 -13.68 -33.99 -202.80
N THR A 6 -12.69 -34.71 -202.29
CA THR A 6 -11.31 -34.47 -202.68
C THR A 6 -11.13 -34.71 -204.18
N PRO A 7 -10.09 -34.14 -204.83
CA PRO A 7 -9.88 -34.32 -206.27
C PRO A 7 -9.76 -35.80 -206.71
N GLU A 8 -9.40 -36.68 -205.77
CA GLU A 8 -9.36 -38.13 -205.97
C GLU A 8 -10.76 -38.75 -205.87
N GLU A 9 -11.52 -38.47 -204.81
CA GLU A 9 -12.91 -38.95 -204.66
C GLU A 9 -13.81 -38.45 -205.79
N ARG A 10 -13.63 -37.21 -206.25
CA ARG A 10 -14.34 -36.63 -207.40
C ARG A 10 -14.09 -37.40 -208.69
N ARG A 11 -12.85 -37.87 -208.90
CA ARG A 11 -12.48 -38.68 -210.08
C ARG A 11 -13.03 -40.09 -209.97
N GLU A 12 -12.98 -40.69 -208.79
CA GLU A 12 -13.45 -42.05 -208.57
C GLU A 12 -14.97 -42.17 -208.71
N ILE A 13 -15.72 -41.22 -208.15
CA ILE A 13 -17.18 -41.15 -208.29
C ILE A 13 -17.59 -40.89 -209.75
N ARG A 14 -16.88 -39.99 -210.45
CA ARG A 14 -17.08 -39.73 -211.88
C ARG A 14 -16.92 -41.01 -212.71
N ALA A 15 -15.81 -41.73 -212.52
CA ALA A 15 -15.52 -42.96 -213.24
C ALA A 15 -16.55 -44.07 -212.97
N GLN A 16 -17.10 -44.16 -211.75
CA GLN A 16 -18.18 -45.10 -211.42
C GLN A 16 -19.52 -44.71 -212.07
N LEU A 17 -19.82 -43.42 -212.18
CA LEU A 17 -21.06 -42.91 -212.78
C LEU A 17 -21.05 -43.02 -214.32
N GLU A 18 -19.93 -42.73 -214.99
CA GLU A 18 -19.76 -42.85 -216.45
C GLU A 18 -19.89 -44.29 -216.97
N ARG A 19 -19.75 -45.28 -216.09
CA ARG A 19 -19.93 -46.71 -216.41
C ARG A 19 -21.39 -47.09 -216.68
N VAL A 20 -22.33 -46.28 -216.18
CA VAL A 20 -23.77 -46.57 -216.17
C VAL A 20 -24.56 -45.46 -216.88
N PHE A 21 -24.06 -44.24 -216.87
CA PHE A 21 -24.71 -43.06 -217.40
C PHE A 21 -23.86 -42.38 -218.48
N GLU A 22 -24.50 -41.76 -219.47
CA GLU A 22 -23.80 -40.95 -220.45
C GLU A 22 -23.08 -39.77 -219.77
N ALA A 23 -21.92 -39.37 -220.31
CA ALA A 23 -21.02 -38.38 -219.71
C ALA A 23 -21.70 -37.11 -219.16
N PRO A 24 -22.71 -36.50 -219.81
CA PRO A 24 -23.37 -35.30 -219.27
C PRO A 24 -24.12 -35.56 -217.95
N VAL A 25 -24.65 -36.77 -217.77
CA VAL A 25 -25.43 -37.16 -216.59
C VAL A 25 -24.51 -37.52 -215.42
N ALA A 26 -23.38 -38.16 -215.70
CA ALA A 26 -22.37 -38.45 -214.69
C ALA A 26 -21.77 -37.16 -214.10
N ASP A 27 -21.49 -36.15 -214.93
CA ASP A 27 -21.03 -34.83 -214.48
C ASP A 27 -22.03 -34.14 -213.54
N ALA A 28 -23.32 -34.16 -213.90
CA ALA A 28 -24.37 -33.57 -213.08
C ALA A 28 -24.50 -34.25 -211.70
N LEU A 29 -24.33 -35.57 -211.64
CA LEU A 29 -24.43 -36.33 -210.39
C LEU A 29 -23.23 -36.10 -209.46
N VAL A 30 -22.02 -35.95 -210.00
CA VAL A 30 -20.83 -35.55 -209.21
C VAL A 30 -21.06 -34.17 -208.58
N GLU A 31 -21.62 -33.22 -209.35
CA GLU A 31 -21.92 -31.89 -208.84
C GLU A 31 -22.96 -31.93 -207.71
N VAL A 32 -23.96 -32.81 -207.80
CA VAL A 32 -24.96 -33.02 -206.73
C VAL A 32 -24.33 -33.59 -205.47
N LEU A 33 -23.39 -34.54 -205.61
CA LEU A 33 -22.68 -35.13 -204.48
C LEU A 33 -21.73 -34.15 -203.80
N GLU A 34 -21.06 -33.28 -204.56
CA GLU A 34 -20.27 -32.16 -204.01
C GLU A 34 -21.14 -31.21 -203.19
N ARG A 35 -22.31 -30.82 -203.73
CA ARG A 35 -23.27 -29.97 -203.02
C ARG A 35 -23.81 -30.64 -201.75
N LEU A 36 -23.94 -31.97 -201.73
CA LEU A 36 -24.37 -32.71 -200.54
C LEU A 36 -23.28 -32.77 -199.47
N ALA A 37 -22.03 -33.01 -199.85
CA ALA A 37 -20.89 -33.04 -198.92
C ALA A 37 -20.64 -31.66 -198.27
N GLU A 38 -20.69 -30.58 -199.06
CA GLU A 38 -20.58 -29.21 -198.55
C GLU A 38 -21.71 -28.88 -197.56
N ARG A 39 -22.95 -29.27 -197.88
CA ARG A 39 -24.09 -29.11 -196.97
C ARG A 39 -23.90 -29.86 -195.65
N GLN A 40 -23.36 -31.08 -195.68
CA GLN A 40 -23.11 -31.84 -194.46
C GLN A 40 -22.01 -31.22 -193.59
N ALA A 41 -20.92 -30.73 -194.20
CA ALA A 41 -19.86 -30.04 -193.47
C ALA A 41 -20.35 -28.73 -192.81
N GLU A 42 -21.23 -27.98 -193.49
CA GLU A 42 -21.85 -26.77 -192.93
C GLU A 42 -22.75 -27.11 -191.72
N VAL A 43 -23.49 -28.22 -191.78
CA VAL A 43 -24.33 -28.69 -190.66
C VAL A 43 -23.47 -29.10 -189.45
N ALA A 44 -22.37 -29.82 -189.66
CA ALA A 44 -21.45 -30.21 -188.59
C ALA A 44 -20.80 -28.98 -187.91
N LEU A 45 -20.31 -28.02 -188.71
CA LEU A 45 -19.74 -26.78 -188.18
C LEU A 45 -20.78 -25.97 -187.36
N ARG A 46 -22.04 -25.93 -187.82
CA ARG A 46 -23.14 -25.31 -187.06
C ARG A 46 -23.41 -26.03 -185.75
N GLN A 47 -23.31 -27.37 -185.70
CA GLN A 47 -23.47 -28.14 -184.47
C GLN A 47 -22.33 -27.86 -183.50
N ASP A 48 -21.07 -27.87 -183.95
CA ASP A 48 -19.90 -27.56 -183.12
C ASP A 48 -19.95 -26.12 -182.58
N MET A 49 -20.32 -25.15 -183.42
CA MET A 49 -20.53 -23.78 -182.95
C MET A 49 -21.62 -23.70 -181.89
N ARG A 50 -22.72 -24.46 -182.05
CA ARG A 50 -23.81 -24.48 -181.08
C ARG A 50 -23.38 -25.11 -179.75
N ALA A 51 -22.59 -26.18 -179.80
CA ALA A 51 -22.00 -26.81 -178.61
C ALA A 51 -21.02 -25.86 -177.90
N LEU A 52 -20.19 -25.14 -178.67
CA LEU A 52 -19.28 -24.12 -178.13
C LEU A 52 -20.04 -22.96 -177.47
N TYR A 53 -21.10 -22.46 -178.12
CA TYR A 53 -21.98 -21.44 -177.52
C TYR A 53 -22.63 -21.95 -176.22
N GLY A 54 -23.02 -23.23 -176.17
CA GLY A 54 -23.53 -23.87 -174.95
C GLY A 54 -22.50 -23.90 -173.83
N ALA A 55 -21.29 -24.38 -174.10
CA ALA A 55 -20.20 -24.44 -173.13
C ALA A 55 -19.78 -23.03 -172.65
N ILE A 56 -19.74 -22.04 -173.54
CA ILE A 56 -19.48 -20.65 -173.18
C ILE A 56 -20.59 -20.10 -172.28
N HIS A 57 -21.86 -20.44 -172.55
CA HIS A 57 -22.97 -20.01 -171.72
C HIS A 57 -22.92 -20.65 -170.33
N GLU A 58 -22.63 -21.94 -170.24
CA GLU A 58 -22.44 -22.67 -168.98
C GLU A 58 -21.28 -22.08 -168.17
N LEU A 59 -20.15 -21.81 -168.82
CA LEU A 59 -19.01 -21.14 -168.18
C LEU A 59 -19.38 -19.73 -167.69
N ALA A 60 -20.11 -18.95 -168.50
CA ALA A 60 -20.58 -17.62 -168.10
C ALA A 60 -21.53 -17.69 -166.89
N THR A 61 -22.38 -18.72 -166.81
CA THR A 61 -23.23 -18.96 -165.63
C THR A 61 -22.41 -19.35 -164.41
N ALA A 62 -21.46 -20.27 -164.54
CA ALA A 62 -20.57 -20.67 -163.44
C ALA A 62 -19.72 -19.50 -162.92
N ILE A 63 -19.20 -18.65 -163.81
CA ILE A 63 -18.48 -17.42 -163.43
C ILE A 63 -19.40 -16.47 -162.66
N ARG A 64 -20.66 -16.32 -163.08
CA ARG A 64 -21.62 -15.46 -162.38
C ARG A 64 -21.94 -15.98 -160.98
N ASP A 65 -22.12 -17.29 -160.83
CA ASP A 65 -22.39 -17.90 -159.52
C ASP A 65 -21.16 -17.86 -158.61
N LEU A 66 -19.95 -18.03 -159.16
CA LEU A 66 -18.70 -17.82 -158.43
C LEU A 66 -18.56 -16.37 -157.93
N HIS A 67 -18.91 -15.38 -158.75
CA HIS A 67 -18.91 -13.98 -158.29
C HIS A 67 -19.89 -13.76 -157.14
N LYS A 68 -21.07 -14.40 -157.16
CA LYS A 68 -22.03 -14.31 -156.05
C LYS A 68 -21.49 -14.95 -154.79
N THR A 69 -20.84 -16.12 -154.87
CA THR A 69 -20.27 -16.76 -153.68
C THR A 69 -19.11 -15.95 -153.13
N ILE A 70 -18.24 -15.40 -153.97
CA ILE A 70 -17.16 -14.49 -153.54
C ILE A 70 -17.75 -13.26 -152.82
N ALA A 71 -18.81 -12.66 -153.35
CA ALA A 71 -19.47 -11.52 -152.70
C ALA A 71 -20.05 -11.90 -151.32
N GLN A 72 -20.68 -13.07 -151.21
CA GLN A 72 -21.20 -13.59 -149.93
C GLN A 72 -20.09 -13.89 -148.92
N LEU A 73 -18.95 -14.44 -149.39
CA LEU A 73 -17.77 -14.66 -148.57
C LEU A 73 -17.17 -13.34 -148.08
N ALA A 74 -17.07 -12.33 -148.94
CA ALA A 74 -16.60 -10.99 -148.55
C ALA A 74 -17.52 -10.35 -147.49
N GLU A 75 -18.83 -10.48 -147.63
CA GLU A 75 -19.79 -10.00 -146.63
C GLU A 75 -19.70 -10.79 -145.31
N ALA A 76 -19.54 -12.11 -145.38
CA ALA A 76 -19.30 -12.95 -144.21
C ALA A 76 -17.99 -12.56 -143.50
N GLN A 77 -16.93 -12.29 -144.27
CA GLN A 77 -15.64 -11.85 -143.77
C GLN A 77 -15.74 -10.48 -143.08
N ALA A 78 -16.42 -9.51 -143.70
CA ALA A 78 -16.65 -8.20 -143.08
C ALA A 78 -17.43 -8.33 -141.75
N ARG A 79 -18.46 -9.18 -141.69
CA ARG A 79 -19.18 -9.47 -140.43
C ARG A 79 -18.30 -10.14 -139.38
N THR A 80 -17.37 -11.02 -139.78
CA THR A 80 -16.42 -11.61 -138.83
C THR A 80 -15.42 -10.59 -138.32
N GLU A 81 -14.90 -9.72 -139.18
CA GLU A 81 -13.99 -8.63 -138.79
C GLU A 81 -14.66 -7.68 -137.80
N GLU A 82 -15.92 -7.30 -138.04
CA GLU A 82 -16.69 -6.47 -137.11
C GLU A 82 -16.89 -7.15 -135.75
N ARG A 83 -17.17 -8.46 -135.74
CA ARG A 83 -17.28 -9.24 -134.49
C ARG A 83 -15.95 -9.35 -133.76
N VAL A 84 -14.85 -9.48 -134.49
CA VAL A 84 -13.50 -9.49 -133.93
C VAL A 84 -13.19 -8.13 -133.29
N GLY A 85 -13.48 -7.02 -133.96
CA GLY A 85 -13.30 -5.68 -133.39
C GLY A 85 -14.11 -5.47 -132.10
N ARG A 86 -15.38 -5.91 -132.08
CA ARG A 86 -16.20 -5.88 -130.85
C ARG A 86 -15.67 -6.77 -129.73
N LEU A 87 -15.07 -7.91 -130.08
CA LEU A 87 -14.40 -8.79 -129.10
C LEU A 87 -13.13 -8.15 -128.55
N GLU A 88 -12.33 -7.49 -129.40
CA GLU A 88 -11.13 -6.77 -128.98
C GLU A 88 -11.48 -5.64 -127.99
N GLU A 89 -12.52 -4.85 -128.28
CA GLU A 89 -13.03 -3.81 -127.35
C GLU A 89 -13.52 -4.42 -126.02
N ALA A 90 -14.28 -5.51 -126.07
CA ALA A 90 -14.74 -6.18 -124.86
C ALA A 90 -13.59 -6.73 -124.01
N VAL A 91 -12.56 -7.29 -124.66
CA VAL A 91 -11.34 -7.77 -123.99
C VAL A 91 -10.57 -6.60 -123.37
N ALA A 92 -10.44 -5.48 -124.07
CA ALA A 92 -9.80 -4.28 -123.53
C ALA A 92 -10.52 -3.77 -122.28
N HIS A 93 -11.86 -3.70 -122.29
CA HIS A 93 -12.65 -3.33 -121.12
C HIS A 93 -12.51 -4.32 -119.96
N LEU A 94 -12.43 -5.63 -120.24
CA LEU A 94 -12.19 -6.64 -119.21
C LEU A 94 -10.80 -6.48 -118.58
N ILE A 95 -9.77 -6.20 -119.37
CA ILE A 95 -8.41 -5.92 -118.86
C ILE A 95 -8.43 -4.69 -117.94
N GLU A 96 -9.09 -3.60 -118.34
CA GLU A 96 -9.22 -2.41 -117.48
C GLU A 96 -10.02 -2.66 -116.21
N ALA A 97 -11.09 -3.45 -116.29
CA ALA A 97 -11.89 -3.84 -115.12
C ALA A 97 -11.08 -4.72 -114.16
N GLN A 98 -10.27 -5.63 -114.71
CA GLN A 98 -9.38 -6.49 -113.94
C GLN A 98 -8.28 -5.67 -113.25
N ALA A 99 -7.63 -4.74 -113.94
CA ALA A 99 -6.63 -3.85 -113.35
C ALA A 99 -7.21 -3.00 -112.20
N ARG A 100 -8.43 -2.47 -112.37
CA ARG A 100 -9.14 -1.74 -111.30
C ARG A 100 -9.51 -2.64 -110.12
N MET A 101 -9.81 -3.91 -110.37
CA MET A 101 -10.08 -4.88 -109.31
C MET A 101 -8.80 -5.18 -108.52
N GLU A 102 -7.69 -5.44 -109.20
CA GLU A 102 -6.38 -5.68 -108.60
C GLU A 102 -5.95 -4.50 -107.71
N GLU A 103 -6.13 -3.25 -108.17
CA GLU A 103 -5.85 -2.05 -107.35
C GLU A 103 -6.77 -1.97 -106.11
N ARG A 104 -8.04 -2.35 -106.23
CA ARG A 104 -8.97 -2.39 -105.08
C ARG A 104 -8.59 -3.48 -104.08
N VAL A 105 -8.15 -4.65 -104.55
CA VAL A 105 -7.67 -5.74 -103.69
C VAL A 105 -6.41 -5.29 -102.96
N GLY A 106 -5.42 -4.70 -103.65
CA GLY A 106 -4.21 -4.19 -103.00
C GLY A 106 -4.50 -3.14 -101.92
N ARG A 107 -5.45 -2.21 -102.16
CA ARG A 107 -5.89 -1.24 -101.13
C ARG A 107 -6.60 -1.91 -99.94
N LEU A 108 -7.32 -3.00 -100.16
CA LEU A 108 -7.94 -3.76 -99.07
C LEU A 108 -6.88 -4.49 -98.26
N GLU A 109 -5.90 -5.10 -98.91
CA GLU A 109 -4.77 -5.77 -98.26
C GLU A 109 -3.94 -4.81 -97.39
N GLU A 110 -3.66 -3.60 -97.89
CA GLU A 110 -3.01 -2.56 -97.07
C GLU A 110 -3.84 -2.14 -95.86
N ARG A 111 -5.17 -2.03 -96.03
CA ARG A 111 -6.07 -1.69 -94.90
C ARG A 111 -6.13 -2.81 -93.88
N THR A 112 -6.18 -4.07 -94.31
CA THR A 112 -6.16 -5.22 -93.41
C THR A 112 -4.84 -5.30 -92.65
N ALA A 113 -3.70 -5.09 -93.32
CA ALA A 113 -2.39 -5.05 -92.66
C ALA A 113 -2.31 -3.94 -91.59
N ARG A 114 -2.82 -2.74 -91.89
CA ARG A 114 -2.89 -1.65 -90.90
C ARG A 114 -3.83 -1.97 -89.73
N LEU A 115 -4.95 -2.64 -89.99
CA LEU A 115 -5.87 -3.07 -88.94
C LEU A 115 -5.23 -4.12 -88.03
N GLU A 116 -4.51 -5.09 -88.60
CA GLU A 116 -3.76 -6.09 -87.84
C GLU A 116 -2.71 -5.44 -86.93
N GLU A 117 -1.98 -4.43 -87.43
CA GLU A 117 -1.01 -3.68 -86.63
C GLU A 117 -1.67 -2.92 -85.47
N VAL A 118 -2.80 -2.24 -85.73
CA VAL A 118 -3.56 -1.53 -84.67
C VAL A 118 -4.10 -2.52 -83.63
N VAL A 119 -4.61 -3.67 -84.06
CA VAL A 119 -5.09 -4.72 -83.14
C VAL A 119 -3.93 -5.24 -82.28
N ALA A 120 -2.76 -5.49 -82.87
CA ALA A 120 -1.58 -5.91 -82.11
C ALA A 120 -1.17 -4.87 -81.06
N GLN A 121 -1.17 -3.58 -81.42
CA GLN A 121 -0.88 -2.49 -80.48
C GLN A 121 -1.90 -2.38 -79.34
N LEU A 122 -3.18 -2.61 -79.63
CA LEU A 122 -4.24 -2.64 -78.62
C LEU A 122 -4.08 -3.82 -77.66
N VAL A 123 -3.73 -5.00 -78.16
CA VAL A 123 -3.45 -6.18 -77.33
C VAL A 123 -2.27 -5.91 -76.39
N GLU A 124 -1.18 -5.32 -76.89
CA GLU A 124 -0.06 -4.93 -76.03
C GLU A 124 -0.43 -3.86 -74.99
N ALA A 125 -1.21 -2.85 -75.39
CA ALA A 125 -1.68 -1.82 -74.48
C ALA A 125 -2.58 -2.39 -73.38
N GLN A 126 -3.43 -3.35 -73.72
CA GLN A 126 -4.27 -4.06 -72.78
C GLN A 126 -3.43 -4.90 -71.81
N ALA A 127 -2.45 -5.67 -72.29
CA ALA A 127 -1.53 -6.43 -71.44
C ALA A 127 -0.76 -5.53 -70.46
N ARG A 128 -0.27 -4.37 -70.92
CA ARG A 128 0.38 -3.36 -70.06
C ARG A 128 -0.58 -2.79 -69.01
N MET A 129 -1.86 -2.64 -69.34
CA MET A 129 -2.87 -2.16 -68.39
C MET A 129 -3.16 -3.22 -67.32
N GLU A 130 -3.33 -4.48 -67.71
CA GLU A 130 -3.53 -5.61 -66.79
C GLU A 130 -2.36 -5.73 -65.80
N GLU A 131 -1.11 -5.60 -66.28
CA GLU A 131 0.07 -5.60 -65.41
C GLU A 131 0.07 -4.43 -64.40
N ARG A 132 -0.35 -3.24 -64.84
CA ARG A 132 -0.48 -2.06 -63.96
C ARG A 132 -1.58 -2.25 -62.91
N VAL A 133 -2.70 -2.87 -63.29
CA VAL A 133 -3.79 -3.19 -62.35
C VAL A 133 -3.30 -4.20 -61.32
N GLY A 134 -2.60 -5.27 -61.72
CA GLY A 134 -2.01 -6.22 -60.79
C GLY A 134 -1.03 -5.57 -59.80
N ARG A 135 -0.16 -4.68 -60.27
CA ARG A 135 0.75 -3.91 -59.38
C ARG A 135 -0.01 -2.99 -58.42
N LEU A 136 -1.14 -2.42 -58.83
CA LEU A 136 -1.98 -1.60 -57.95
C LEU A 136 -2.67 -2.47 -56.90
N GLU A 137 -3.17 -3.66 -57.26
CA GLU A 137 -3.77 -4.60 -56.33
C GLU A 137 -2.76 -5.04 -55.25
N GLU A 138 -1.53 -5.37 -55.64
CA GLU A 138 -0.44 -5.69 -54.70
C GLU A 138 -0.12 -4.50 -53.77
N ALA A 139 -0.03 -3.29 -54.31
CA ALA A 139 0.21 -2.09 -53.51
C ALA A 139 -0.92 -1.83 -52.49
N VAL A 140 -2.18 -2.02 -52.89
CA VAL A 140 -3.35 -1.91 -52.00
C VAL A 140 -3.31 -2.98 -50.92
N ALA A 141 -2.98 -4.23 -51.26
CA ALA A 141 -2.83 -5.32 -50.29
C ALA A 141 -1.75 -4.98 -49.24
N HIS A 142 -0.60 -4.48 -49.66
CA HIS A 142 0.46 -4.04 -48.74
C HIS A 142 0.04 -2.87 -47.85
N LEU A 143 -0.75 -1.92 -48.37
CA LEU A 143 -1.30 -0.83 -47.56
C LEU A 143 -2.29 -1.33 -46.51
N ILE A 144 -3.15 -2.28 -46.85
CA ILE A 144 -4.09 -2.92 -45.91
C ILE A 144 -3.30 -3.62 -44.78
N GLU A 145 -2.27 -4.39 -45.11
CA GLU A 145 -1.42 -5.03 -44.09
C GLU A 145 -0.67 -4.01 -43.22
N ALA A 146 -0.16 -2.93 -43.82
CA ALA A 146 0.50 -1.85 -43.08
C ALA A 146 -0.47 -1.16 -42.12
N GLN A 147 -1.71 -0.92 -42.56
CA GLN A 147 -2.77 -0.34 -41.73
C GLN A 147 -3.13 -1.28 -40.57
N ALA A 148 -3.33 -2.57 -40.82
CA ALA A 148 -3.61 -3.55 -39.77
C ALA A 148 -2.49 -3.62 -38.71
N ARG A 149 -1.22 -3.59 -39.14
CA ARG A 149 -0.06 -3.51 -38.22
C ARG A 149 -0.04 -2.21 -37.42
N MET A 150 -0.48 -1.09 -38.01
CA MET A 150 -0.58 0.18 -37.30
C MET A 150 -1.67 0.13 -36.23
N GLU A 151 -2.84 -0.39 -36.56
CA GLU A 151 -3.96 -0.57 -35.63
C GLU A 151 -3.55 -1.45 -34.44
N GLU A 152 -2.86 -2.56 -34.68
CA GLU A 152 -2.31 -3.41 -33.60
C GLU A 152 -1.29 -2.66 -32.71
N ARG A 153 -0.44 -1.81 -33.32
CA ARG A 153 0.51 -0.99 -32.56
C ARG A 153 -0.20 0.07 -31.71
N VAL A 154 -1.25 0.69 -32.23
CA VAL A 154 -2.07 1.66 -31.49
C VAL A 154 -2.76 0.97 -30.31
N GLY A 155 -3.40 -0.19 -30.53
CA GLY A 155 -4.03 -0.95 -29.44
C GLY A 155 -3.04 -1.34 -28.32
N ARG A 156 -1.82 -1.77 -28.68
CA ARG A 156 -0.75 -2.04 -27.69
C ARG A 156 -0.31 -0.79 -26.92
N LEU A 157 -0.34 0.38 -27.54
CA LEU A 157 -0.02 1.64 -26.86
C LEU A 157 -1.14 2.02 -25.89
N GLU A 158 -2.40 1.87 -26.30
CA GLU A 158 -3.57 2.12 -25.44
C GLU A 158 -3.57 1.22 -24.20
N GLU A 159 -3.25 -0.07 -24.35
CA GLU A 159 -3.10 -0.98 -23.20
C GLU A 159 -1.97 -0.54 -22.26
N ARG A 160 -0.84 -0.08 -22.82
CA ARG A 160 0.28 0.41 -22.00
C ARG A 160 -0.07 1.69 -21.27
N THR A 161 -0.80 2.62 -21.91
CA THR A 161 -1.25 3.85 -21.25
C THR A 161 -2.23 3.55 -20.13
N ALA A 162 -3.18 2.63 -20.33
CA ALA A 162 -4.11 2.21 -19.27
C ALA A 162 -3.38 1.60 -18.06
N ARG A 163 -2.37 0.75 -18.29
CA ARG A 163 -1.54 0.20 -17.20
C ARG A 163 -0.73 1.29 -16.48
N LEU A 164 -0.22 2.28 -17.21
CA LEU A 164 0.49 3.41 -16.60
C LEU A 164 -0.44 4.26 -15.73
N GLU A 165 -1.68 4.51 -16.19
CA GLU A 165 -2.70 5.22 -15.41
C GLU A 165 -3.02 4.49 -14.09
N GLU A 166 -3.16 3.17 -14.14
CA GLU A 166 -3.39 2.35 -12.94
C GLU A 166 -2.22 2.42 -11.95
N VAL A 167 -0.98 2.32 -12.44
CA VAL A 167 0.23 2.45 -11.62
C VAL A 167 0.33 3.84 -10.98
N VAL A 168 0.02 4.90 -11.75
CA VAL A 168 -0.01 6.28 -11.23
C VAL A 168 -1.06 6.42 -10.14
N ALA A 169 -2.26 5.86 -10.32
CA ALA A 169 -3.31 5.89 -9.30
C ALA A 169 -2.86 5.19 -8.00
N GLN A 170 -2.22 4.03 -8.11
CA GLN A 170 -1.67 3.30 -6.95
C GLN A 170 -0.57 4.10 -6.23
N LEU A 171 0.30 4.80 -6.97
CA LEU A 171 1.33 5.66 -6.40
C LEU A 171 0.73 6.85 -5.65
N VAL A 172 -0.30 7.50 -6.19
CA VAL A 172 -1.02 8.59 -5.53
C VAL A 172 -1.63 8.11 -4.21
N GLU A 173 -2.28 6.94 -4.20
CA GLU A 173 -2.86 6.38 -2.99
C GLU A 173 -1.78 5.99 -1.95
N ALA A 174 -0.66 5.43 -2.40
CA ALA A 174 0.47 5.12 -1.53
C ALA A 174 1.08 6.39 -0.91
N GLN A 175 1.19 7.48 -1.68
CA GLN A 175 1.66 8.77 -1.20
C GLN A 175 0.71 9.36 -0.15
N ALA A 176 -0.60 9.35 -0.38
CA ALA A 176 -1.59 9.82 0.59
C ALA A 176 -1.51 9.05 1.93
N ARG A 177 -1.34 7.71 1.87
CA ARG A 177 -1.12 6.88 3.08
C ARG A 177 0.17 7.24 3.80
N MET A 178 1.23 7.60 3.07
CA MET A 178 2.49 8.03 3.68
C MET A 178 2.33 9.38 4.37
N GLU A 179 1.68 10.34 3.74
CA GLU A 179 1.39 11.66 4.31
C GLU A 179 0.59 11.54 5.61
N GLU A 180 -0.43 10.68 5.65
CA GLU A 180 -1.21 10.41 6.86
C GLU A 180 -0.37 9.80 7.99
N ARG A 181 0.54 8.87 7.65
CA ARG A 181 1.48 8.28 8.63
C ARG A 181 2.47 9.30 9.17
N VAL A 182 2.98 10.19 8.32
CA VAL A 182 3.85 11.29 8.73
C VAL A 182 3.12 12.23 9.68
N GLY A 183 1.89 12.64 9.37
CA GLY A 183 1.07 13.46 10.26
C GLY A 183 0.83 12.81 11.62
N ARG A 184 0.54 11.50 11.67
CA ARG A 184 0.43 10.75 12.93
C ARG A 184 1.73 10.69 13.74
N LEU A 185 2.87 10.58 13.07
CA LEU A 185 4.18 10.62 13.73
C LEU A 185 4.47 12.01 14.30
N GLU A 186 4.16 13.08 13.55
CA GLU A 186 4.30 14.45 14.04
C GLU A 186 3.47 14.68 15.29
N GLU A 187 2.20 14.26 15.31
CA GLU A 187 1.35 14.34 16.51
C GLU A 187 1.94 13.55 17.69
N ALA A 188 2.46 12.34 17.44
CA ALA A 188 3.07 11.53 18.49
C ALA A 188 4.33 12.19 19.07
N VAL A 189 5.16 12.80 18.22
CA VAL A 189 6.34 13.58 18.65
C VAL A 189 5.93 14.77 19.51
N VAL A 190 4.88 15.50 19.12
CA VAL A 190 4.34 16.61 19.92
C VAL A 190 3.90 16.12 21.30
N ARG A 191 3.12 15.04 21.38
CA ARG A 191 2.66 14.46 22.66
C ARG A 191 3.81 13.99 23.53
N LEU A 192 4.84 13.37 22.95
CA LEU A 192 6.05 12.96 23.68
C LEU A 192 6.81 14.16 24.22
N THR A 193 6.92 15.23 23.43
CA THR A 193 7.57 16.47 23.85
C THR A 193 6.84 17.12 25.03
N GLU A 194 5.51 17.17 24.97
CA GLU A 194 4.68 17.66 26.08
C GLU A 194 4.80 16.78 27.34
N ALA A 195 4.76 15.45 27.17
CA ALA A 195 4.94 14.52 28.28
C ALA A 195 6.32 14.67 28.93
N GLN A 196 7.36 14.81 28.12
CA GLN A 196 8.72 15.06 28.60
C GLN A 196 8.78 16.38 29.38
N ALA A 197 8.20 17.48 28.86
CA ALA A 197 8.15 18.75 29.57
C ALA A 197 7.47 18.65 30.94
N ARG A 198 6.35 17.90 31.04
CA ARG A 198 5.67 17.64 32.33
C ARG A 198 6.55 16.84 33.28
N THR A 199 7.21 15.79 32.81
CA THR A 199 8.10 15.00 33.67
C THR A 199 9.30 15.82 34.17
N GLU A 200 9.84 16.71 33.34
CA GLU A 200 10.89 17.65 33.76
C GLU A 200 10.39 18.62 34.84
N GLU A 201 9.16 19.11 34.74
CA GLU A 201 8.55 19.99 35.75
C GLU A 201 8.32 19.24 37.08
N GLU A 202 7.78 18.02 37.04
CA GLU A 202 7.60 17.17 38.22
C GLU A 202 8.93 16.85 38.91
N LEU A 203 9.97 16.54 38.13
CA LEU A 203 11.32 16.32 38.66
C LEU A 203 11.89 17.56 39.33
N ARG A 204 11.70 18.75 38.74
CA ARG A 204 12.11 20.03 39.36
C ARG A 204 11.36 20.27 40.68
N ALA A 205 10.05 20.02 40.71
CA ALA A 205 9.24 20.15 41.92
C ALA A 205 9.67 19.17 43.02
N LEU A 206 9.95 17.91 42.66
CA LEU A 206 10.45 16.90 43.59
C LEU A 206 11.82 17.27 44.14
N ALA A 207 12.74 17.74 43.28
CA ALA A 207 14.05 18.22 43.70
C ALA A 207 13.95 19.39 44.69
N ALA A 208 13.03 20.34 44.45
CA ALA A 208 12.76 21.43 45.38
C ALA A 208 12.19 20.95 46.72
N SER A 209 11.26 19.99 46.69
CA SER A 209 10.70 19.37 47.90
C SER A 209 11.77 18.64 48.72
N HIS A 210 12.65 17.87 48.06
CA HIS A 210 13.79 17.22 48.72
C HIS A 210 14.75 18.24 49.33
N ALA A 211 15.07 19.32 48.63
CA ALA A 211 15.92 20.37 49.19
C ALA A 211 15.32 21.00 50.46
N GLU A 212 14.00 21.20 50.49
CA GLU A 212 13.31 21.70 51.68
C GLU A 212 13.27 20.65 52.80
N ALA A 213 13.09 19.37 52.48
CA ALA A 213 13.14 18.27 53.45
C ALA A 213 14.53 18.19 54.11
N ILE A 214 15.61 18.33 53.33
CA ILE A 214 16.99 18.39 53.86
C ILE A 214 17.13 19.55 54.85
N LYS A 215 16.68 20.76 54.50
CA LYS A 215 16.71 21.90 55.42
C LYS A 215 15.92 21.65 56.71
N ARG A 216 14.80 20.93 56.63
CA ARG A 216 14.02 20.54 57.82
C ARG A 216 14.78 19.53 58.68
N LEU A 217 15.48 18.58 58.07
CA LEU A 217 16.34 17.64 58.79
C LEU A 217 17.48 18.38 59.51
N ASP A 218 18.15 19.33 58.85
CA ASP A 218 19.19 20.14 59.47
C ASP A 218 18.66 20.92 60.69
N ARG A 219 17.45 21.50 60.59
CA ARG A 219 16.79 22.18 61.72
C ARG A 219 16.44 21.21 62.85
N LEU A 220 15.95 20.02 62.53
CA LEU A 220 15.64 19.01 63.54
C LEU A 220 16.90 18.53 64.26
N GLU A 221 18.01 18.34 63.53
CA GLU A 221 19.29 18.00 64.13
C GLU A 221 19.75 19.08 65.13
N GLN A 222 19.63 20.36 64.77
CA GLN A 222 19.92 21.48 65.66
C GLN A 222 19.01 21.49 66.91
N ILE A 223 17.71 21.26 66.74
CA ILE A 223 16.75 21.19 67.87
C ILE A 223 17.11 20.03 68.79
N VAL A 224 17.41 18.85 68.24
CA VAL A 224 17.80 17.67 69.03
C VAL A 224 19.07 17.95 69.82
N ALA A 225 20.08 18.56 69.20
CA ALA A 225 21.30 18.96 69.90
C ALA A 225 21.01 19.92 71.07
N GLN A 226 20.11 20.89 70.86
CA GLN A 226 19.71 21.82 71.92
C GLN A 226 18.94 21.12 73.05
N VAL A 227 18.04 20.18 72.72
CA VAL A 227 17.30 19.39 73.72
C VAL A 227 18.25 18.53 74.56
N VAL A 228 19.26 17.93 73.95
CA VAL A 228 20.27 17.15 74.68
C VAL A 228 21.02 18.04 75.69
N GLU A 229 21.39 19.26 75.29
CA GLU A 229 22.09 20.20 76.19
C GLU A 229 21.19 20.66 77.34
N THR A 230 19.92 20.99 77.08
CA THR A 230 18.98 21.38 78.15
C THR A 230 18.68 20.23 79.10
N GLN A 231 18.57 19.00 78.61
CA GLN A 231 18.41 17.81 79.46
C GLN A 231 19.60 17.60 80.39
N LYS A 232 20.82 17.85 79.91
CA LYS A 232 22.04 17.78 80.73
C LYS A 232 22.01 18.82 81.86
N GLN A 233 21.62 20.05 81.55
CA GLN A 233 21.47 21.12 82.54
C GLN A 233 20.43 20.77 83.62
N ILE A 234 19.26 20.28 83.22
CA ILE A 234 18.21 19.83 84.15
C ILE A 234 18.72 18.70 85.03
N LEU A 235 19.48 17.76 84.49
CA LEU A 235 20.05 16.65 85.27
C LEU A 235 21.01 17.17 86.36
N ASP A 236 21.90 18.11 86.01
CA ASP A 236 22.82 18.73 86.96
C ASP A 236 22.09 19.49 88.07
N GLU A 237 21.06 20.26 87.71
CA GLU A 237 20.18 20.93 88.68
C GLU A 237 19.45 19.93 89.60
N HIS A 238 18.96 18.83 89.04
CA HIS A 238 18.28 17.78 89.81
C HIS A 238 19.23 17.11 90.82
N VAL A 239 20.47 16.83 90.42
CA VAL A 239 21.52 16.30 91.33
C VAL A 239 21.83 17.31 92.44
N HIS A 240 21.91 18.60 92.11
CA HIS A 240 22.12 19.66 93.10
C HIS A 240 20.96 19.73 94.10
N MET A 241 19.71 19.74 93.61
CA MET A 241 18.51 19.77 94.44
C MET A 241 18.44 18.56 95.39
N GLN A 242 18.79 17.35 94.93
CA GLN A 242 18.87 16.17 95.80
C GLN A 242 19.88 16.34 96.94
N ARG A 243 20.99 17.05 96.70
CA ARG A 243 22.00 17.34 97.72
C ARG A 243 21.47 18.31 98.76
N VAL A 244 20.77 19.36 98.33
CA VAL A 244 20.12 20.34 99.22
C VAL A 244 19.05 19.67 100.09
N LEU A 245 18.21 18.81 99.51
CA LEU A 245 17.18 18.08 100.27
C LEU A 245 17.77 17.17 101.35
N ARG A 246 18.91 16.49 101.07
CA ARG A 246 19.60 15.68 102.08
C ARG A 246 20.14 16.52 103.25
N GLN A 247 20.68 17.70 102.97
CA GLN A 247 21.16 18.61 104.01
C GLN A 247 20.00 19.11 104.89
N LEU A 248 18.87 19.48 104.28
CA LEU A 248 17.67 19.85 105.04
C LEU A 248 17.17 18.71 105.92
N ALA A 249 17.15 17.48 105.40
CA ALA A 249 16.75 16.30 106.18
C ALA A 249 17.67 16.09 107.41
N GLN A 250 18.98 16.29 107.27
CA GLN A 250 19.93 16.22 108.38
C GLN A 250 19.71 17.32 109.42
N GLN A 251 19.48 18.56 108.98
CA GLN A 251 19.21 19.68 109.88
C GLN A 251 17.92 19.48 110.68
N LEU A 252 16.86 18.98 110.05
CA LEU A 252 15.60 18.65 110.75
C LEU A 252 15.79 17.53 111.77
N GLY A 253 16.61 16.52 111.45
CA GLY A 253 16.98 15.46 112.40
C GLY A 253 17.62 16.02 113.67
N ALA A 254 18.62 16.90 113.53
CA ALA A 254 19.32 17.51 114.65
C ALA A 254 18.39 18.38 115.53
N ILE A 255 17.48 19.14 114.92
CA ILE A 255 16.49 19.96 115.67
C ILE A 255 15.54 19.06 116.48
N SER A 256 15.10 17.94 115.91
CA SER A 256 14.22 17.00 116.59
C SER A 256 14.88 16.38 117.83
N GLU A 257 16.19 16.14 117.78
CA GLU A 257 16.96 15.58 118.90
C GLU A 257 17.10 16.57 120.06
N THR A 258 17.42 17.84 119.75
CA THR A 258 17.53 18.91 120.77
C THR A 258 16.21 19.12 121.51
N LEU A 259 15.09 19.17 120.79
CA LEU A 259 13.77 19.30 121.41
C LEU A 259 13.48 18.12 122.37
N GLY A 260 13.85 16.90 122.00
CA GLY A 260 13.70 15.73 122.88
C GLY A 260 14.39 15.92 124.24
N ALA A 261 15.65 16.37 124.23
CA ALA A 261 16.43 16.61 125.44
C ALA A 261 15.82 17.72 126.34
N ASP A 262 15.42 18.85 125.76
CA ASP A 262 14.80 19.96 126.52
C ASP A 262 13.53 19.51 127.26
N LEU A 263 12.77 18.59 126.68
CA LEU A 263 11.56 18.06 127.30
C LEU A 263 11.86 17.18 128.51
N GLU A 264 12.90 16.36 128.42
CA GLU A 264 13.36 15.51 129.52
C GLU A 264 13.86 16.37 130.69
N ASP A 265 14.64 17.41 130.40
CA ASP A 265 15.11 18.37 131.40
C ASP A 265 13.94 19.06 132.12
N MET A 266 12.92 19.48 131.36
CA MET A 266 11.68 19.99 131.96
C MET A 266 10.97 18.95 132.83
N ALA A 267 10.98 17.68 132.42
CA ALA A 267 10.34 16.59 133.16
C ALA A 267 10.98 16.41 134.55
N TYR A 268 12.31 16.45 134.64
CA TYR A 268 13.03 16.31 135.90
C TYR A 268 12.65 17.38 136.91
N ILE A 269 12.53 18.63 136.43
CA ILE A 269 12.20 19.78 137.28
C ILE A 269 10.74 19.72 137.71
N VAL A 270 9.82 19.56 136.74
CA VAL A 270 8.38 19.65 136.99
C VAL A 270 7.89 18.48 137.83
N LEU A 271 8.37 17.25 137.58
CA LEU A 271 7.96 16.09 138.37
C LEU A 271 8.36 16.20 139.83
N ARG A 272 9.56 16.74 140.12
CA ARG A 272 10.02 16.92 141.49
C ARG A 272 9.10 17.87 142.26
N ASP A 273 8.70 18.98 141.64
CA ASP A 273 7.78 19.94 142.24
C ASP A 273 6.37 19.35 142.42
N VAL A 274 5.82 18.74 141.37
CA VAL A 274 4.47 18.18 141.39
C VAL A 274 4.33 17.07 142.42
N LEU A 275 5.27 16.12 142.48
CA LEU A 275 5.18 15.02 143.44
C LEU A 275 5.37 15.50 144.89
N LYS A 276 6.21 16.52 145.11
CA LYS A 276 6.34 17.15 146.43
C LYS A 276 5.08 17.89 146.84
N ARG A 277 4.46 18.64 145.92
CA ARG A 277 3.25 19.44 146.17
C ARG A 277 2.00 18.57 146.37
N GLU A 278 1.77 17.60 145.50
CA GLU A 278 0.54 16.80 145.49
C GLU A 278 0.60 15.61 146.46
N LEU A 279 1.78 14.98 146.62
CA LEU A 279 1.93 13.75 147.42
C LEU A 279 2.72 13.97 148.71
N GLY A 280 3.43 15.09 148.84
CA GLY A 280 4.27 15.40 150.01
C GLY A 280 5.61 14.66 150.02
N TRP A 281 6.02 14.08 148.89
CA TRP A 281 7.23 13.26 148.80
C TRP A 281 8.49 14.10 148.63
N ASP A 282 9.58 13.65 149.26
CA ASP A 282 10.91 14.18 148.99
C ASP A 282 11.53 13.38 147.85
N VAL A 283 11.62 14.00 146.68
CA VAL A 283 12.06 13.38 145.44
C VAL A 283 13.53 13.71 145.20
N GLU A 284 14.39 12.69 145.18
CA GLU A 284 15.80 12.79 144.79
C GLU A 284 15.92 13.23 143.30
N PRO A 285 17.08 13.75 142.85
CA PRO A 285 17.27 14.14 141.46
C PRO A 285 16.86 13.04 140.47
N LEU A 286 16.03 13.42 139.48
CA LEU A 286 15.61 12.54 138.40
C LEU A 286 16.60 12.66 137.24
N GLU A 287 16.89 11.55 136.57
CA GLU A 287 17.83 11.49 135.45
C GLU A 287 17.38 10.50 134.36
N ARG A 288 17.87 10.69 133.13
CA ARG A 288 17.83 9.66 132.09
C ARG A 288 18.88 8.61 132.40
N THR A 289 18.50 7.35 132.35
CA THR A 289 19.41 6.27 132.71
C THR A 289 19.18 5.05 131.83
N TRP A 290 20.23 4.25 131.67
CA TRP A 290 20.16 2.95 131.04
C TRP A 290 20.14 1.89 132.13
N LYS A 291 19.08 1.09 132.19
CA LYS A 291 18.99 -0.04 133.11
C LYS A 291 19.03 -1.34 132.34
N LYS A 292 19.79 -2.29 132.86
CA LYS A 292 19.85 -3.65 132.33
C LYS A 292 18.86 -4.51 133.11
N TRP A 293 17.84 -5.01 132.44
CA TRP A 293 16.84 -5.96 132.96
C TRP A 293 16.97 -7.26 132.17
N ASP A 294 17.20 -8.41 132.82
CA ASP A 294 17.23 -9.75 132.16
C ASP A 294 17.94 -9.80 130.78
N ASP A 295 19.11 -9.16 130.66
CA ASP A 295 19.94 -9.02 129.44
C ASP A 295 19.52 -8.02 128.35
N GLU A 296 18.42 -7.29 128.53
CA GLU A 296 18.07 -6.12 127.70
C GLU A 296 18.50 -4.81 128.38
N VAL A 297 19.20 -3.95 127.62
CA VAL A 297 19.50 -2.59 128.07
C VAL A 297 18.36 -1.70 127.61
N GLU A 298 17.60 -1.19 128.57
CA GLU A 298 16.46 -0.33 128.30
C GLU A 298 16.74 1.08 128.84
N GLU A 299 16.49 2.07 127.98
CA GLU A 299 16.61 3.47 128.34
C GLU A 299 15.33 3.95 129.01
N ILE A 300 15.50 4.65 130.13
CA ILE A 300 14.40 5.21 130.90
C ILE A 300 14.60 6.73 130.89
N ASN A 301 13.66 7.46 130.29
CA ASN A 301 13.80 8.92 130.15
C ASN A 301 13.86 9.61 131.51
N ILE A 302 13.10 9.11 132.49
CA ILE A 302 12.98 9.69 133.81
C ILE A 302 13.11 8.59 134.86
N PHE A 303 14.13 8.68 135.69
CA PHE A 303 14.37 7.69 136.73
C PHE A 303 14.91 8.34 138.00
N GLY A 304 14.41 7.94 139.16
CA GLY A 304 14.96 8.37 140.45
C GLY A 304 14.20 7.82 141.64
N ARG A 305 14.56 8.30 142.85
CA ARG A 305 13.96 7.82 144.10
C ARG A 305 13.15 8.92 144.77
N ALA A 306 12.10 8.53 145.46
CA ALA A 306 11.31 9.39 146.33
C ALA A 306 11.11 8.72 147.68
N ARG A 307 10.95 9.54 148.72
CA ARG A 307 10.62 9.09 150.08
C ARG A 307 9.37 9.80 150.55
N ASP A 308 8.46 9.05 151.15
CA ASP A 308 7.28 9.61 151.80
C ASP A 308 7.64 9.92 153.27
N PRO A 309 7.69 11.19 153.71
CA PRO A 309 7.98 11.54 155.11
C PRO A 309 6.99 10.91 156.11
N ARG A 310 5.80 10.49 155.66
CA ARG A 310 4.79 9.80 156.48
C ARG A 310 5.07 8.30 156.62
N ARG A 311 5.92 7.73 155.75
CA ARG A 311 6.35 6.32 155.75
C ARG A 311 7.87 6.25 155.54
N PRO A 312 8.67 6.50 156.59
CA PRO A 312 10.12 6.61 156.47
C PRO A 312 10.83 5.31 156.06
N GLU A 313 10.18 4.16 156.17
CA GLU A 313 10.80 2.85 155.88
C GLU A 313 10.59 2.33 154.44
N GLY A 314 9.82 3.05 153.60
CA GLY A 314 9.54 2.65 152.21
C GLY A 314 10.27 3.50 151.16
N VAL A 315 10.97 2.86 150.22
CA VAL A 315 11.57 3.54 149.05
C VAL A 315 10.60 3.50 147.87
N ILE A 316 10.38 4.65 147.23
CA ILE A 316 9.57 4.80 146.01
C ILE A 316 10.50 5.06 144.83
N TRP A 317 10.37 4.30 143.76
CA TRP A 317 11.10 4.49 142.50
C TRP A 317 10.22 5.20 141.49
N ILE A 318 10.61 6.41 141.10
CA ILE A 318 9.96 7.13 140.00
C ILE A 318 10.56 6.59 138.71
N VAL A 319 9.70 6.06 137.85
CA VAL A 319 10.04 5.57 136.51
C VAL A 319 9.13 6.29 135.56
N GLY A 320 9.67 6.92 134.53
CA GLY A 320 8.88 7.74 133.63
C GLY A 320 9.38 7.86 132.20
N GLU A 321 8.43 8.16 131.34
CA GLU A 321 8.58 8.37 129.90
C GLU A 321 8.34 9.85 129.59
N ALA A 322 9.20 10.49 128.78
CA ALA A 322 9.04 11.89 128.37
C ALA A 322 8.80 12.01 126.86
N LYS A 323 7.62 12.49 126.44
CA LYS A 323 7.29 12.71 125.02
C LYS A 323 6.52 14.00 124.78
N TYR A 324 6.88 14.74 123.72
CA TYR A 324 6.23 16.05 123.45
C TYR A 324 4.75 15.87 123.17
N ASN A 325 4.43 14.89 122.32
CA ASN A 325 3.09 14.42 122.04
C ASN A 325 3.03 12.93 122.40
N LEU A 326 2.54 12.61 123.59
CA LEU A 326 2.46 11.23 124.05
C LEU A 326 1.36 10.49 123.29
N THR A 327 1.69 9.31 122.77
CA THR A 327 0.78 8.46 122.00
C THR A 327 0.40 7.20 122.77
N VAL A 328 -0.72 6.56 122.40
CA VAL A 328 -1.16 5.29 123.00
C VAL A 328 -0.07 4.21 122.89
N ARG A 329 0.60 4.14 121.73
CA ARG A 329 1.71 3.19 121.49
C ARG A 329 2.87 3.40 122.45
N GLU A 330 3.26 4.64 122.71
CA GLU A 330 4.34 4.96 123.66
C GLU A 330 3.93 4.60 125.09
N VAL A 331 2.67 4.86 125.48
CA VAL A 331 2.15 4.47 126.80
C VAL A 331 2.17 2.95 126.99
N GLU A 332 1.79 2.17 125.96
CA GLU A 332 1.85 0.70 126.01
C GLU A 332 3.28 0.16 126.05
N GLN A 333 4.21 0.80 125.35
CA GLN A 333 5.64 0.46 125.43
C GLN A 333 6.17 0.76 126.84
N PHE A 334 5.85 1.93 127.37
CA PHE A 334 6.20 2.33 128.72
C PHE A 334 5.60 1.37 129.76
N ALA A 335 4.40 0.85 129.55
CA ALA A 335 3.79 -0.12 130.45
C ALA A 335 4.64 -1.40 130.62
N LYS A 336 5.21 -1.91 129.53
CA LYS A 336 6.11 -3.07 129.55
C LYS A 336 7.41 -2.75 130.31
N LEU A 337 7.96 -1.55 130.11
CA LEU A 337 9.12 -1.04 130.84
C LEU A 337 8.82 -0.97 132.35
N VAL A 338 7.65 -0.45 132.73
CA VAL A 338 7.22 -0.37 134.14
C VAL A 338 7.06 -1.76 134.77
N GLU A 339 6.48 -2.73 134.05
CA GLU A 339 6.38 -4.11 134.52
C GLU A 339 7.76 -4.74 134.78
N ARG A 340 8.73 -4.50 133.89
CA ARG A 340 10.13 -4.93 134.10
C ARG A 340 10.75 -4.24 135.30
N ALA A 341 10.57 -2.92 135.42
CA ALA A 341 11.07 -2.15 136.56
C ALA A 341 10.51 -2.68 137.89
N ARG A 342 9.21 -3.00 137.95
CA ARG A 342 8.54 -3.58 139.14
C ARG A 342 9.11 -4.94 139.56
N LYS A 343 9.54 -5.78 138.62
CA LYS A 343 10.15 -7.09 138.92
C LYS A 343 11.55 -6.98 139.53
N HIS A 344 12.29 -5.94 139.17
CA HIS A 344 13.72 -5.83 139.50
C HIS A 344 14.02 -4.81 140.60
N LEU A 345 13.17 -3.81 140.79
CA LEU A 345 13.36 -2.78 141.82
C LEU A 345 12.70 -3.20 143.12
N LYS A 346 13.50 -3.21 144.20
CA LYS A 346 13.00 -3.41 145.56
C LYS A 346 12.43 -2.08 146.07
N GLY A 347 11.11 -1.98 146.18
CA GLY A 347 10.38 -0.78 146.60
C GLY A 347 9.08 -0.61 145.83
N GLU A 348 8.36 0.48 146.09
CA GLU A 348 7.17 0.85 145.32
C GLU A 348 7.60 1.51 144.01
N VAL A 349 7.17 1.01 142.85
CA VAL A 349 7.42 1.69 141.57
C VAL A 349 6.25 2.61 141.26
N PHE A 350 6.57 3.90 141.12
CA PHE A 350 5.67 4.97 140.73
C PHE A 350 5.87 5.30 139.23
N PRO A 351 5.02 4.76 138.36
CA PRO A 351 5.07 5.03 136.92
C PRO A 351 4.45 6.39 136.58
N VAL A 352 5.22 7.23 135.89
CA VAL A 352 4.77 8.56 135.47
C VAL A 352 5.07 8.84 134.00
N CYS A 353 4.04 9.18 133.23
CA CYS A 353 4.22 9.71 131.89
C CYS A 353 4.33 11.23 131.97
N PHE A 354 5.33 11.81 131.31
CA PHE A 354 5.51 13.25 131.18
C PHE A 354 5.32 13.70 129.74
N CYS A 355 4.46 14.68 129.51
CA CYS A 355 4.24 15.19 128.16
C CYS A 355 3.81 16.65 128.09
N ARG A 356 3.95 17.27 126.91
CA ARG A 356 3.33 18.58 126.68
C ARG A 356 1.86 18.45 126.29
N ARG A 357 1.56 17.46 125.45
CA ARG A 357 0.20 17.17 124.95
C ARG A 357 -0.06 15.67 124.96
N ALA A 358 -1.24 15.29 125.42
CA ALA A 358 -1.81 13.96 125.24
C ALA A 358 -3.24 14.12 124.73
N ARG A 359 -3.72 13.14 123.94
CA ARG A 359 -5.13 13.08 123.53
C ARG A 359 -5.97 12.42 124.62
N PRO A 360 -7.29 12.65 124.68
CA PRO A 360 -8.16 12.02 125.68
C PRO A 360 -8.00 10.50 125.79
N GLU A 361 -7.89 9.80 124.66
CA GLU A 361 -7.65 8.35 124.58
C GLU A 361 -6.35 7.92 125.29
N VAL A 362 -5.31 8.77 125.25
CA VAL A 362 -4.03 8.51 125.91
C VAL A 362 -4.17 8.72 127.42
N GLU A 363 -4.88 9.77 127.85
CA GLU A 363 -5.16 10.00 129.28
C GLU A 363 -5.96 8.85 129.90
N GLU A 364 -6.98 8.37 129.18
CA GLU A 364 -7.76 7.20 129.57
C GLU A 364 -6.87 5.98 129.72
N ARG A 365 -5.99 5.72 128.74
CA ARG A 365 -5.09 4.57 128.78
C ARG A 365 -4.08 4.62 129.93
N VAL A 366 -3.50 5.79 130.20
CA VAL A 366 -2.61 5.98 131.37
C VAL A 366 -3.37 5.67 132.66
N ARG A 367 -4.62 6.15 132.77
CA ARG A 367 -5.45 5.95 133.95
C ARG A 367 -5.83 4.48 134.16
N GLU A 368 -6.20 3.76 133.10
CA GLU A 368 -6.49 2.32 133.13
C GLU A 368 -5.31 1.49 133.66
N LEU A 369 -4.09 1.84 133.25
CA LEU A 369 -2.86 1.17 133.67
C LEU A 369 -2.43 1.56 135.10
N GLY A 370 -3.15 2.49 135.73
CA GLY A 370 -2.86 3.00 137.06
C GLY A 370 -1.61 3.88 137.11
N PHE A 371 -1.21 4.43 135.98
CA PHE A 371 -0.06 5.34 135.88
C PHE A 371 -0.49 6.77 136.20
N ARG A 372 0.48 7.66 136.34
CA ARG A 372 0.24 9.09 136.53
C ARG A 372 0.65 9.84 135.28
N LEU A 373 -0.15 10.79 134.87
CA LEU A 373 0.20 11.69 133.78
C LEU A 373 0.56 13.05 134.36
N VAL A 374 1.76 13.53 134.05
CA VAL A 374 2.17 14.88 134.38
C VAL A 374 2.39 15.66 133.10
N TYR A 375 1.70 16.78 133.01
CA TYR A 375 1.93 17.71 131.92
C TYR A 375 3.13 18.60 132.19
N SER A 376 3.79 19.05 131.13
CA SER A 376 4.91 20.00 131.20
C SER A 376 4.60 21.31 131.94
N TYR A 377 3.33 21.65 132.10
CA TYR A 377 2.86 22.80 132.88
C TYR A 377 2.46 22.46 134.33
N GLY A 378 2.80 21.27 134.84
CA GLY A 378 2.71 20.93 136.26
C GLY A 378 1.37 20.36 136.74
N ARG A 379 0.47 19.97 135.82
CA ARG A 379 -0.80 19.31 136.15
C ARG A 379 -0.62 17.79 136.23
N LEU A 380 -0.99 17.20 137.36
CA LEU A 380 -1.05 15.75 137.59
C LEU A 380 -2.47 15.23 137.33
N ILE A 381 -2.58 14.11 136.60
CA ILE A 381 -3.83 13.37 136.35
C ILE A 381 -3.64 11.90 136.74
#